data_AF-A0A1I1T2S6-F1
#
_entry.id   AF-A0A1I1T2S6-F1
#
_cell.length_a   1.000
_cell.length_b   1.000
_cell.length_c   1.000
_cell.angle_alpha   90.00
_cell.angle_beta   90.00
_cell.angle_gamma   90.00
#
_symmetry.space_group_name_H-M   'P 1'
#
loop_
_entity.id
_entity.type
_entity.pdbx_description
1 polymer ?
#
loop_
_entity_poly.entity_id
_entity_poly.type
_entity_poly.pdbx_seq_one_letter_code
_entity_poly.pdbx_strand_id
1 'polypeptide(L)' 'MEELIQQIVSKTGISEANARSAIETVANFLKAKLPGPLAGQVDAALGSAGGALGNVDLGNIGSSLGGLFGKK' A
#
# COMPACT_ATOMS: atom_id res chain seq x y z
N MET A 1 -6.97 1.51 5.36
CA MET A 1 -6.25 1.92 6.59
C MET A 1 -6.81 1.24 7.85
N GLU A 2 -8.12 1.30 8.14
CA GLU A 2 -8.73 0.58 9.29
C GLU A 2 -8.34 -0.90 9.37
N GLU A 3 -8.39 -1.62 8.25
CA GLU A 3 -8.08 -3.06 8.23
C GLU A 3 -6.60 -3.35 8.55
N LEU A 4 -5.68 -2.53 8.05
CA LEU A 4 -4.25 -2.63 8.38
C LEU A 4 -3.97 -2.30 9.84
N ILE A 5 -4.67 -1.31 10.39
CA ILE A 5 -4.60 -0.95 11.80
C ILE A 5 -5.08 -2.14 12.64
N GLN A 6 -6.23 -2.72 12.31
CA GLN A 6 -6.80 -3.88 12.98
C GLN A 6 -5.86 -5.11 12.90
N GLN A 7 -5.23 -5.36 11.76
CA GLN A 7 -4.25 -6.44 11.60
C GLN A 7 -3.01 -6.20 12.48
N ILE A 8 -2.49 -4.98 12.52
CA ILE A 8 -1.35 -4.65 13.37
C ILE A 8 -1.74 -4.80 14.84
N VAL A 9 -2.83 -4.18 15.28
CA VAL A 9 -3.34 -4.29 16.65
C VAL A 9 -3.53 -5.75 17.05
N SER A 10 -4.13 -6.57 16.19
CA SER A 10 -4.36 -8.00 16.45
C SER A 10 -3.07 -8.83 16.50
N LYS A 11 -2.04 -8.47 15.72
CA LYS A 11 -0.77 -9.22 15.63
C LYS A 11 0.28 -8.77 16.63
N THR A 12 0.21 -7.52 17.08
CA THR A 12 1.26 -6.88 17.89
C THR A 12 0.76 -6.36 19.23
N GLY A 13 -0.55 -6.30 19.45
CA GLY A 13 -1.16 -5.90 20.74
C GLY A 13 -1.04 -4.42 21.09
N ILE A 14 -0.55 -3.57 20.18
CA ILE A 14 -0.48 -2.11 20.37
C ILE A 14 -1.83 -1.45 20.11
N SER A 15 -2.05 -0.28 20.72
CA SER A 15 -3.26 0.52 20.52
C SER A 15 -3.40 1.02 19.08
N GLU A 16 -4.64 1.25 18.63
CA GLU A 16 -4.94 1.76 17.28
C GLU A 16 -4.22 3.08 16.97
N ALA A 17 -4.07 3.96 17.97
CA ALA A 17 -3.34 5.22 17.83
C ALA A 17 -1.86 4.99 17.49
N ASN A 18 -1.22 4.01 18.15
CA ASN A 18 0.17 3.65 17.89
C ASN A 18 0.32 2.92 16.55
N ALA A 19 -0.65 2.09 16.18
CA ALA A 19 -0.69 1.42 14.88
C ALA A 19 -0.81 2.42 13.72
N ARG A 20 -1.64 3.48 13.84
CA ARG A 20 -1.72 4.57 12.86
C ARG A 20 -0.37 5.27 12.69
N SER A 21 0.24 5.67 13.80
CA SER A 21 1.55 6.34 13.79
C SER A 21 2.66 5.46 13.17
N ALA A 22 2.63 4.15 13.42
CA ALA A 22 3.55 3.21 12.80
C ALA A 22 3.36 3.11 11.28
N ILE A 23 2.12 3.02 10.80
CA ILE A 23 1.82 2.99 9.36
C ILE A 23 2.26 4.28 8.69
N GLU A 24 1.98 5.44 9.29
CA GLU A 24 2.42 6.74 8.75
C GLU A 24 3.95 6.85 8.69
N THR A 25 4.66 6.40 9.73
CA THR A 25 6.12 6.42 9.77
C THR A 25 6.72 5.53 8.67
N VAL A 26 6.18 4.33 8.48
CA VAL A 26 6.62 3.41 7.42
C VAL A 26 6.25 3.95 6.04
N ALA A 27 5.06 4.52 5.86
CA ALA A 27 4.65 5.14 4.61
C ALA A 27 5.56 6.31 4.25
N ASN A 28 5.89 7.17 5.21
CA ASN A 28 6.83 8.28 5.02
C ASN A 28 8.25 7.79 4.71
N PHE A 29 8.72 6.74 5.39
CA PHE A 29 10.01 6.14 5.10
C PHE A 29 10.07 5.55 3.68
N LEU A 30 9.02 4.85 3.26
CA LEU A 30 8.89 4.30 1.91
C LEU A 30 8.83 5.42 0.87
N LYS A 31 8.06 6.48 1.12
CA LYS A 31 8.01 7.67 0.25
C LYS A 31 9.37 8.37 0.14
N ALA A 32 10.15 8.43 1.22
CA ALA A 32 11.48 9.01 1.22
C ALA A 32 12.53 8.14 0.52
N LYS A 33 12.34 6.81 0.50
CA LYS A 33 13.25 5.85 -0.14
C LYS A 33 12.87 5.48 -1.58
N LEU A 34 11.61 5.64 -1.96
CA LEU A 34 11.11 5.36 -3.31
C LEU A 34 11.04 6.66 -4.13
N PRO A 35 11.96 6.89 -5.10
CA PRO A 35 11.95 8.10 -5.90
C PRO A 35 10.73 8.17 -6.83
N GLY A 36 10.03 9.30 -6.79
CA GLY A 36 9.03 9.73 -7.79
C GLY A 36 7.82 8.79 -7.94
N PRO A 37 7.57 8.20 -9.12
CA PRO A 37 6.29 7.58 -9.51
C PRO A 37 5.84 6.37 -8.66
N LEU A 38 6.74 5.76 -7.89
CA LEU A 38 6.42 4.63 -7.01
C LEU A 38 5.72 5.07 -5.72
N ALA A 39 5.98 6.29 -5.23
CA ALA A 39 5.31 6.82 -4.04
C ALA A 39 3.79 6.98 -4.26
N GLY A 40 3.38 7.39 -5.47
CA GLY A 40 1.97 7.46 -5.86
C GLY A 40 1.29 6.09 -5.97
N GLN A 41 2.04 5.04 -6.34
CA GLN A 41 1.54 3.66 -6.35
C GLN A 41 1.41 3.08 -4.94
N VAL A 42 2.30 3.45 -4.02
CA VAL A 42 2.21 3.08 -2.60
C VAL A 42 1.03 3.79 -1.93
N ASP A 43 0.80 5.07 -2.19
CA ASP A 43 -0.40 5.77 -1.70
C ASP A 43 -1.68 5.19 -2.31
N ALA A 44 -1.67 4.86 -3.61
CA ALA A 44 -2.79 4.15 -4.23
C ALA A 44 -2.99 2.79 -3.58
N ALA A 45 -1.95 2.01 -3.30
CA ALA A 45 -2.05 0.71 -2.63
C ALA A 45 -2.49 0.82 -1.17
N LEU A 46 -2.00 1.80 -0.38
CA LEU A 46 -2.43 2.03 1.01
C LEU A 46 -3.85 2.59 1.10
N GLY A 47 -4.23 3.46 0.16
CA GLY A 47 -5.59 3.97 0.01
C GLY A 47 -6.56 2.88 -0.44
N SER A 48 -6.14 2.03 -1.39
CA SER A 48 -6.89 0.86 -1.88
C SER A 48 -6.88 -0.31 -0.88
N ALA A 49 -5.93 -0.39 0.05
CA ALA A 49 -5.92 -1.37 1.15
C ALA A 49 -7.00 -1.07 2.22
N GLY A 50 -7.86 -0.08 2.02
CA GLY A 50 -9.07 0.15 2.82
C GLY A 50 -10.35 -0.48 2.25
N GLY A 51 -10.33 -1.05 1.03
CA GLY A 51 -11.56 -1.61 0.45
C GLY A 51 -11.44 -2.15 -0.99
N ALA A 52 -10.26 -2.15 -1.59
CA ALA A 52 -10.06 -2.49 -2.99
C ALA A 52 -9.01 -3.56 -3.26
N LEU A 53 -8.38 -4.21 -2.27
CA LEU A 53 -7.58 -5.42 -2.58
C LEU A 53 -8.43 -6.63 -3.02
N GLY A 54 -9.75 -6.58 -2.81
CA GLY A 54 -10.70 -7.53 -3.41
C GLY A 54 -11.15 -7.18 -4.84
N ASN A 55 -10.88 -5.96 -5.32
CA ASN A 55 -11.40 -5.45 -6.61
C ASN A 55 -10.36 -4.65 -7.43
N VAL A 56 -9.10 -4.62 -6.99
CA VAL A 56 -7.97 -4.29 -7.85
C VAL A 56 -7.86 -5.47 -8.81
N ASP A 57 -8.36 -5.27 -10.02
CA ASP A 57 -8.13 -6.17 -11.14
C ASP A 57 -6.61 -6.32 -11.31
N LEU A 58 -6.04 -7.36 -10.68
CA LEU A 58 -4.67 -7.79 -10.91
C LEU A 58 -4.42 -8.04 -12.40
N GLY A 59 -5.48 -8.33 -13.17
CA GLY A 59 -5.45 -8.36 -14.63
C GLY A 59 -5.11 -7.03 -15.28
N ASN A 60 -5.58 -5.89 -14.74
CA ASN A 60 -5.34 -4.57 -15.32
C ASN A 60 -3.95 -4.01 -14.94
N ILE A 61 -3.47 -4.29 -13.72
CA ILE A 61 -2.09 -4.02 -13.31
C ILE A 61 -1.12 -4.94 -14.06
N GLY A 62 -1.41 -6.24 -14.14
CA GLY A 62 -0.59 -7.20 -14.88
C GLY A 62 -0.50 -6.90 -16.37
N SER A 63 -1.59 -6.43 -16.98
CA SER A 63 -1.59 -6.02 -18.40
C SER A 63 -0.82 -4.72 -18.64
N SER A 64 -0.93 -3.75 -17.72
CA SER A 64 -0.20 -2.48 -17.81
C SER A 64 1.31 -2.68 -17.60
N LEU A 65 1.70 -3.58 -16.70
CA LEU A 65 3.09 -3.97 -16.49
C LEU A 65 3.61 -4.86 -17.63
N GLY A 66 2.82 -5.83 -18.10
CA GLY A 66 3.15 -6.68 -19.25
C GLY A 66 3.32 -5.88 -20.55
N GLY A 67 2.54 -4.82 -20.76
CA GLY A 67 2.69 -3.93 -21.90
C GLY A 67 3.95 -3.05 -21.88
N LEU A 68 4.45 -2.73 -20.68
CA LEU A 68 5.71 -2.00 -20.48
C LEU A 68 6.94 -2.91 -20.54
N PHE A 69 6.82 -4.16 -20.08
CA PHE A 69 7.90 -5.14 -20.12
C PHE A 69 7.98 -5.92 -21.44
N GLY A 70 6.88 -6.01 -22.19
CA GLY A 70 6.79 -6.74 -23.45
C GLY A 70 7.07 -5.90 -24.70
N LYS A 71 7.32 -4.60 -24.56
CA LYS A 71 7.71 -3.72 -25.68
C LYS A 71 9.20 -3.38 -25.59
N LYS A 72 10.01 -4.37 -25.92
CA LYS A 72 11.35 -4.19 -26.50
C LYS A 72 11.40 -4.96 -27.82
#